data_AF-A0A3D1WS95-F1
#
_entry.id   AF-A0A3D1WS95-F1
#
_cell.length_a   1.000
_cell.length_b   1.000
_cell.length_c   1.000
_cell.angle_alpha   90.00
_cell.angle_beta   90.00
_cell.angle_gamma   90.00
#
_symmetry.space_group_name_H-M   'P 1'
#
loop_
_entity.id
_entity.type
_entity.pdbx_description
1 polymer ?
#
loop_
_entity_poly.entity_id
_entity_poly.type
_entity_poly.pdbx_seq_one_letter_code
_entity_poly.pdbx_strand_id
1 'polypeptide(L)'
;LPGGLVGTADFEHDMLTGLTGVAERIQELDMICIVPAAVSFEGQPLLDYMMLKDGHVVPARSSIALQRGENNDTRWAPPVFDVDGVRIAVIFDLDRELEMLPTGVDLIAYFQFNAFDMTDRETAAIAAVRSGAYRKIASKRSVWFACMAPVGAYDESVYTGGSFVLDDCGRVVAQAPCFEESLLVQEIQRGVMLDALEDHELPEFRSEEWLWQALVLAVRDNARARGASRAVVALEGDLPSSLLAALAVDALGPRNVIGLVLGRNRIFTPAQEEAEAARCAAVRAIAERLHIRTVERDAPDAARVLDRDVSAGDAERLRSRALGLMLEDTALELGAMALSPLSKTEYALAAPALSGGYQGDFAPFGDVYLSTLEFVARVRNRTSAVVPQELVTLNAVEDCMERVLAQALSTLDGPVDMLDRAAQLLGGLEPGEVDGALEAHVDRNQSFDDIPMAAGKPEACSLLLMLVRQGEAARRMLPTAPIVSARSFAERAWPYMLAWSDLGLNGKERMTVDSLARAEVRRFADSDTGDRMRGEMMGLLGELLGISPEQMEELRSEDGQRRLHEGMKKFEGEVQDAIERMMGGQGG
;
A
#
# COMPACT_ATOMS: atom_id res chain seq x y z
N LEU A 1 -6.83 -8.38 -1.58
CA LEU A 1 -7.60 -9.46 -2.24
C LEU A 1 -7.85 -9.05 -3.70
N PRO A 2 -7.71 -9.94 -4.69
CA PRO A 2 -7.64 -9.60 -6.13
C PRO A 2 -8.95 -9.10 -6.78
N GLY A 3 -9.72 -8.26 -6.08
CA GLY A 3 -10.90 -7.60 -6.61
C GLY A 3 -11.97 -8.57 -7.13
N GLY A 4 -12.65 -8.18 -8.21
CA GLY A 4 -13.72 -8.97 -8.83
C GLY A 4 -13.28 -10.24 -9.55
N LEU A 5 -11.97 -10.50 -9.70
CA LEU A 5 -11.45 -11.70 -10.36
C LEU A 5 -11.87 -12.98 -9.63
N VAL A 6 -11.85 -12.92 -8.29
CA VAL A 6 -12.29 -14.02 -7.41
C VAL A 6 -13.77 -14.37 -7.60
N GLY A 7 -14.58 -13.41 -8.05
CA GLY A 7 -15.99 -13.64 -8.39
C GLY A 7 -16.21 -14.19 -9.81
N THR A 8 -15.15 -14.38 -10.60
CA THR A 8 -15.25 -14.88 -11.98
C THR A 8 -15.12 -16.40 -11.98
N ALA A 9 -16.21 -17.09 -12.27
CA ALA A 9 -16.27 -18.56 -12.21
C ALA A 9 -15.21 -19.27 -13.08
N ASP A 10 -14.93 -18.74 -14.27
CA ASP A 10 -13.94 -19.34 -15.18
C ASP A 10 -12.51 -19.23 -14.63
N PHE A 11 -12.18 -18.13 -13.93
CA PHE A 11 -10.87 -17.98 -13.30
C PHE A 11 -10.67 -19.00 -12.18
N GLU A 12 -11.68 -19.15 -11.31
CA GLU A 12 -11.62 -20.12 -10.23
C GLU A 12 -11.54 -21.56 -10.77
N HIS A 13 -12.29 -21.87 -11.83
CA HIS A 13 -12.21 -23.14 -12.53
C HIS A 13 -10.82 -23.43 -13.09
N ASP A 14 -10.21 -22.48 -13.81
CA ASP A 14 -8.88 -22.63 -14.40
C ASP A 14 -7.81 -22.81 -13.33
N MET A 15 -7.89 -22.03 -12.25
CA MET A 15 -6.99 -22.13 -11.11
C MET A 15 -7.08 -23.49 -10.42
N LEU A 16 -8.29 -23.98 -10.11
CA LEU A 16 -8.49 -25.31 -9.53
C LEU A 16 -8.06 -26.44 -10.47
N THR A 17 -8.29 -26.31 -11.77
CA THR A 17 -7.85 -27.27 -12.78
C THR A 17 -6.33 -27.33 -12.86
N GLY A 18 -5.67 -26.16 -12.86
CA GLY A 18 -4.23 -26.05 -12.81
C GLY A 18 -3.63 -26.70 -11.57
N LEU A 19 -4.18 -26.40 -10.38
CA LEU A 19 -3.76 -27.01 -9.12
C LEU A 19 -3.99 -28.52 -9.10
N THR A 20 -5.08 -29.00 -9.69
CA THR A 20 -5.35 -30.45 -9.84
C THR A 20 -4.28 -31.11 -10.70
N GLY A 21 -3.93 -30.50 -11.84
CA GLY A 21 -2.85 -30.99 -12.69
C GLY A 21 -1.47 -30.98 -11.99
N VAL A 22 -1.23 -30.04 -11.08
CA VAL A 22 -0.03 -30.06 -10.22
C VAL A 22 -0.12 -31.22 -9.22
N ALA A 23 -1.25 -31.37 -8.53
CA ALA A 23 -1.48 -32.44 -7.55
C ALA A 23 -1.26 -33.84 -8.16
N GLU A 24 -1.78 -34.07 -9.36
CA GLU A 24 -1.60 -35.33 -10.11
C GLU A 24 -0.13 -35.60 -10.48
N ARG A 25 0.66 -34.56 -10.75
CA ARG A 25 2.09 -34.71 -11.08
C ARG A 25 2.95 -34.98 -9.85
N ILE A 26 2.64 -34.34 -8.72
CA ILE A 26 3.42 -34.50 -7.49
C ILE A 26 3.04 -35.76 -6.71
N GLN A 27 1.92 -36.42 -7.04
CA GLN A 27 1.49 -37.64 -6.34
C GLN A 27 2.55 -38.75 -6.39
N GLU A 28 3.34 -38.81 -7.47
CA GLU A 28 4.42 -39.81 -7.64
C GLU A 28 5.64 -39.53 -6.74
N LEU A 29 5.71 -38.33 -6.15
CA LEU A 29 6.84 -37.87 -5.34
C LEU A 29 6.61 -38.03 -3.83
N ASP A 30 5.43 -38.51 -3.40
CA ASP A 30 5.03 -38.62 -1.99
C ASP A 30 5.19 -37.29 -1.22
N MET A 31 4.81 -36.18 -1.88
CA MET A 31 4.92 -34.83 -1.35
C MET A 31 3.56 -34.22 -1.05
N ILE A 32 3.47 -33.46 0.04
CA ILE A 32 2.35 -32.56 0.32
C ILE A 32 2.78 -31.15 -0.04
N CYS A 33 1.98 -30.45 -0.85
CA CYS A 33 2.20 -29.04 -1.16
C CYS A 33 1.05 -28.20 -0.62
N ILE A 34 1.37 -26.99 -0.15
CA ILE A 34 0.38 -26.03 0.34
C ILE A 34 0.51 -24.78 -0.53
N VAL A 35 -0.56 -24.43 -1.23
CA VAL A 35 -0.59 -23.27 -2.12
C VAL A 35 -1.62 -22.26 -1.61
N PRO A 36 -1.22 -21.04 -1.23
CA PRO A 36 -2.17 -20.01 -0.84
C PRO A 36 -2.96 -19.53 -2.08
N ALA A 37 -4.28 -19.39 -1.95
CA ALA A 37 -5.14 -18.95 -3.04
C ALA A 37 -6.29 -18.07 -2.54
N ALA A 38 -6.64 -17.04 -3.31
CA ALA A 38 -7.86 -16.28 -3.08
C ALA A 38 -9.02 -16.93 -3.84
N VAL A 39 -10.10 -17.27 -3.14
CA VAL A 39 -11.27 -18.00 -3.66
C VAL A 39 -12.58 -17.34 -3.25
N SER A 40 -13.66 -17.70 -3.94
CA SER A 40 -15.01 -17.26 -3.59
C SER A 40 -15.68 -18.32 -2.74
N PHE A 41 -15.90 -18.01 -1.47
CA PHE A 41 -16.61 -18.90 -0.54
C PHE A 41 -17.90 -18.23 -0.06
N GLU A 42 -19.05 -18.87 -0.32
CA GLU A 42 -20.39 -18.31 -0.03
C GLU A 42 -20.62 -16.91 -0.65
N GLY A 43 -20.01 -16.65 -1.81
CA GLY A 43 -20.10 -15.35 -2.50
C GLY A 43 -19.25 -14.25 -1.87
N GLN A 44 -18.38 -14.57 -0.91
CA GLN A 44 -17.41 -13.64 -0.33
C GLN A 44 -15.98 -14.07 -0.63
N PRO A 45 -15.05 -13.13 -0.85
CA PRO A 45 -13.66 -13.46 -1.08
C PRO A 45 -13.02 -13.99 0.21
N LEU A 46 -12.33 -15.12 0.12
CA LEU A 46 -11.63 -15.79 1.20
C LEU A 46 -10.20 -16.12 0.76
N LEU A 47 -9.23 -15.95 1.66
CA LEU A 47 -7.88 -16.46 1.44
C LEU A 47 -7.78 -17.88 2.03
N ASP A 48 -7.66 -18.87 1.17
CA ASP A 48 -7.61 -20.30 1.52
C ASP A 48 -6.22 -20.89 1.23
N TYR A 49 -5.99 -22.08 1.78
CA TYR A 49 -4.81 -22.91 1.60
C TYR A 49 -5.22 -24.16 0.83
N MET A 50 -4.75 -24.26 -0.41
CA MET A 50 -4.96 -25.42 -1.26
C MET A 50 -3.90 -26.46 -0.90
N MET A 51 -4.30 -27.47 -0.12
CA MET A 51 -3.45 -28.61 0.16
C MET A 51 -3.52 -29.58 -1.02
N LEU A 52 -2.39 -29.78 -1.68
CA LEU A 52 -2.22 -30.74 -2.77
C LEU A 52 -1.63 -32.02 -2.19
N LYS A 53 -2.40 -33.11 -2.23
CA LYS A 53 -2.01 -34.40 -1.67
C LYS A 53 -2.73 -35.54 -2.39
N ASP A 54 -2.03 -36.62 -2.70
CA ASP A 54 -2.59 -37.84 -3.30
C ASP A 54 -3.41 -37.58 -4.58
N GLY A 55 -2.96 -36.64 -5.43
CA GLY A 55 -3.68 -36.26 -6.64
C GLY A 55 -4.92 -35.37 -6.42
N HIS A 56 -5.18 -34.96 -5.18
CA HIS A 56 -6.34 -34.14 -4.82
C HIS A 56 -5.93 -32.73 -4.39
N VAL A 57 -6.83 -31.77 -4.66
CA VAL A 57 -6.79 -30.40 -4.14
C VAL A 57 -7.80 -30.29 -3.01
N VAL A 58 -7.35 -29.96 -1.81
CA VAL A 58 -8.20 -29.78 -0.63
C VAL A 58 -8.16 -28.31 -0.18
N PRO A 59 -9.26 -27.55 -0.33
CA PRO A 59 -9.37 -26.18 0.20
C PRO A 59 -9.54 -26.23 1.71
N ALA A 60 -8.44 -26.12 2.46
CA ALA A 60 -8.41 -26.50 3.86
C ALA A 60 -9.31 -25.64 4.75
N ARG A 61 -9.30 -24.31 4.58
CA ARG A 61 -10.09 -23.37 5.38
C ARG A 61 -11.57 -23.50 5.06
N SER A 62 -11.95 -23.50 3.78
CA SER A 62 -13.35 -23.71 3.39
C SER A 62 -13.89 -25.06 3.85
N SER A 63 -13.09 -26.13 3.80
CA SER A 63 -13.50 -27.46 4.29
C SER A 63 -13.76 -27.46 5.80
N ILE A 64 -12.92 -26.81 6.59
CA ILE A 64 -13.10 -26.69 8.05
C ILE A 64 -14.32 -25.83 8.38
N ALA A 65 -14.52 -24.72 7.67
CA ALA A 65 -15.68 -23.85 7.86
C ALA A 65 -16.99 -24.63 7.63
N LEU A 66 -17.07 -25.44 6.57
CA LEU A 66 -18.24 -26.30 6.30
C LEU A 66 -18.48 -27.36 7.38
N GLN A 67 -17.42 -27.91 7.98
CA GLN A 67 -17.55 -28.92 9.04
C GLN A 67 -18.04 -28.34 10.38
N ARG A 68 -17.70 -27.08 10.69
CA ARG A 68 -17.94 -26.47 12.01
C ARG A 68 -19.22 -25.64 12.12
N GLY A 69 -19.89 -25.31 11.00
CA GLY A 69 -21.14 -24.54 10.98
C GLY A 69 -20.96 -23.01 11.04
N GLU A 70 -22.08 -22.25 10.99
CA GLU A 70 -22.12 -20.78 10.81
C GLU A 70 -21.76 -19.94 12.06
N ASN A 71 -20.64 -20.21 12.73
CA ASN A 71 -20.08 -19.22 13.67
C ASN A 71 -19.02 -18.39 12.94
N ASN A 72 -19.26 -17.07 12.79
CA ASN A 72 -18.42 -16.18 11.99
C ASN A 72 -16.93 -16.17 12.42
N ASP A 73 -16.66 -16.32 13.72
CA ASP A 73 -15.28 -16.41 14.26
C ASP A 73 -14.56 -17.72 13.87
N THR A 74 -15.30 -18.83 13.73
CA THR A 74 -14.69 -20.14 13.42
C THR A 74 -14.22 -20.26 11.98
N ARG A 75 -14.73 -19.42 11.07
CA ARG A 75 -14.30 -19.33 9.66
C ARG A 75 -12.84 -18.86 9.52
N TRP A 76 -12.36 -18.12 10.51
CA TRP A 76 -11.01 -17.56 10.54
C TRP A 76 -10.01 -18.41 11.34
N ALA A 77 -10.46 -19.51 11.95
CA ALA A 77 -9.58 -20.40 12.68
C ALA A 77 -8.53 -21.01 11.73
N PRO A 78 -7.25 -21.05 12.13
CA PRO A 78 -6.20 -21.59 11.26
C PRO A 78 -6.35 -23.10 11.10
N PRO A 79 -6.23 -23.63 9.86
CA PRO A 79 -6.21 -25.07 9.64
C PRO A 79 -4.98 -25.69 10.31
N VAL A 80 -5.20 -26.85 10.94
CA VAL A 80 -4.14 -27.67 11.53
C VAL A 80 -4.26 -29.09 10.99
N PHE A 81 -3.17 -29.62 10.47
CA PHE A 81 -3.10 -30.99 9.97
C PHE A 81 -1.81 -31.67 10.47
N ASP A 82 -1.80 -33.00 10.38
CA ASP A 82 -0.68 -33.84 10.80
C ASP A 82 0.06 -34.35 9.56
N VAL A 83 1.38 -34.19 9.55
CA VAL A 83 2.29 -34.75 8.54
C VAL A 83 3.39 -35.49 9.27
N ASP A 84 3.46 -36.81 9.10
CA ASP A 84 4.42 -37.70 9.75
C ASP A 84 4.56 -37.47 11.28
N GLY A 85 3.42 -37.21 11.94
CA GLY A 85 3.36 -36.97 13.37
C GLY A 85 3.77 -35.57 13.80
N VAL A 86 3.97 -34.63 12.87
CA VAL A 86 4.19 -33.19 13.09
C VAL A 86 2.87 -32.44 12.87
N ARG A 87 2.39 -31.69 13.88
CA ARG A 87 1.17 -30.90 13.75
C ARG A 87 1.52 -29.50 13.26
N ILE A 88 1.06 -29.18 12.06
CA ILE A 88 1.37 -27.95 11.34
C ILE A 88 0.13 -27.07 11.33
N ALA A 89 0.25 -25.85 11.83
CA ALA A 89 -0.76 -24.80 11.68
C ALA A 89 -0.36 -23.85 10.57
N VAL A 90 -1.30 -23.50 9.68
CA VAL A 90 -1.03 -22.57 8.59
C VAL A 90 -1.78 -21.27 8.82
N ILE A 91 -1.05 -20.15 8.74
CA ILE A 91 -1.58 -18.81 9.04
C ILE A 91 -1.23 -17.79 7.96
N PHE A 92 -2.10 -16.80 7.79
CA PHE A 92 -1.89 -15.60 6.97
C PHE A 92 -1.88 -14.33 7.81
N ASP A 93 -2.72 -14.26 8.84
CA ASP A 93 -2.85 -13.09 9.71
C ASP A 93 -2.24 -13.44 11.07
N LEU A 94 -1.01 -12.99 11.27
CA LEU A 94 -0.23 -13.31 12.47
C LEU A 94 -0.86 -12.74 13.74
N ASP A 95 -1.52 -11.59 13.67
CA ASP A 95 -2.10 -10.96 14.86
C ASP A 95 -3.41 -11.65 15.24
N ARG A 96 -4.28 -11.90 14.26
CA ARG A 96 -5.60 -12.51 14.51
C ARG A 96 -5.53 -14.02 14.77
N GLU A 97 -4.78 -14.76 13.96
CA GLU A 97 -4.87 -16.23 13.97
C GLU A 97 -4.01 -16.86 15.06
N LEU A 98 -2.98 -16.16 15.54
CA LEU A 98 -2.10 -16.64 16.60
C LEU A 98 -2.79 -16.75 17.97
N GLU A 99 -3.86 -15.97 18.18
CA GLU A 99 -4.73 -16.08 19.36
C GLU A 99 -5.68 -17.28 19.27
N MET A 100 -5.98 -17.75 18.05
CA MET A 100 -6.90 -18.85 17.76
C MET A 100 -6.19 -20.20 17.61
N LEU A 101 -4.86 -20.23 17.72
CA LEU A 101 -4.07 -21.45 17.55
C LEU A 101 -4.42 -22.50 18.63
N PRO A 102 -4.71 -23.75 18.23
CA PRO A 102 -4.95 -24.82 19.18
C PRO A 102 -3.65 -25.23 19.91
N THR A 103 -3.79 -25.91 21.05
CA THR A 103 -2.65 -26.46 21.78
C THR A 103 -2.02 -27.64 21.04
N GLY A 104 -0.71 -27.85 21.27
CA GLY A 104 0.05 -28.94 20.68
C GLY A 104 0.27 -28.79 19.17
N VAL A 105 0.45 -27.57 18.69
CA VAL A 105 1.01 -27.27 17.37
C VAL A 105 2.53 -27.30 17.50
N ASP A 106 3.22 -27.89 16.53
CA ASP A 106 4.69 -28.01 16.54
C ASP A 106 5.35 -27.02 15.59
N LEU A 107 4.68 -26.74 14.47
CA LEU A 107 5.14 -25.82 13.44
C LEU A 107 4.01 -24.85 13.08
N ILE A 108 4.35 -23.57 13.05
CA ILE A 108 3.56 -22.54 12.40
C ILE A 108 4.16 -22.29 11.01
N ALA A 109 3.36 -22.49 9.96
CA ALA A 109 3.67 -22.13 8.60
C ALA A 109 2.93 -20.80 8.27
N TYR A 110 3.68 -19.70 8.28
CA TYR A 110 3.17 -18.35 8.04
C TYR A 110 3.41 -17.94 6.59
N PHE A 111 2.34 -17.67 5.85
CA PHE A 111 2.41 -17.06 4.52
C PHE A 111 2.26 -15.55 4.66
N GLN A 112 3.36 -14.82 4.54
CA GLN A 112 3.32 -13.36 4.57
C GLN A 112 2.62 -12.85 3.32
N PHE A 113 1.58 -12.04 3.48
CA PHE A 113 0.85 -11.44 2.36
C PHE A 113 1.01 -9.91 2.28
N ASN A 114 1.58 -9.29 3.32
CA ASN A 114 1.83 -7.86 3.35
C ASN A 114 2.96 -7.49 2.39
N ALA A 115 2.70 -6.50 1.52
CA ALA A 115 3.69 -5.91 0.66
C ALA A 115 4.69 -5.07 1.48
N PHE A 116 5.82 -4.74 0.85
CA PHE A 116 6.86 -3.91 1.42
C PHE A 116 6.35 -2.50 1.77
N ASP A 117 6.65 -2.06 2.99
CA ASP A 117 6.50 -0.68 3.45
C ASP A 117 7.83 -0.24 4.06
N MET A 118 8.42 0.82 3.51
CA MET A 118 9.71 1.36 3.97
C MET A 118 9.69 1.87 5.42
N THR A 119 8.50 2.16 5.95
CA THR A 119 8.26 2.65 7.32
C THR A 119 8.00 1.53 8.31
N ASP A 120 7.60 0.34 7.83
CA ASP A 120 7.38 -0.85 8.64
C ASP A 120 8.37 -1.97 8.30
N ARG A 121 9.35 -2.12 9.17
CA ARG A 121 10.38 -3.17 9.05
C ARG A 121 9.80 -4.58 9.04
N GLU A 122 8.64 -4.83 9.64
CA GLU A 122 8.06 -6.18 9.74
C GLU A 122 7.63 -6.71 8.36
N THR A 123 7.42 -5.82 7.39
CA THR A 123 7.17 -6.18 5.98
C THR A 123 8.39 -6.77 5.26
N ALA A 124 9.58 -6.68 5.86
CA ALA A 124 10.83 -7.15 5.27
C ALA A 124 11.30 -8.54 5.77
N ALA A 125 10.35 -9.37 6.24
CA ALA A 125 10.53 -10.79 6.57
C ALA A 125 11.80 -11.06 7.43
N ILE A 126 12.79 -11.78 6.90
CA ILE A 126 14.02 -12.13 7.63
C ILE A 126 14.77 -10.91 8.18
N ALA A 127 14.74 -9.77 7.49
CA ALA A 127 15.38 -8.54 7.98
C ALA A 127 14.70 -7.98 9.24
N ALA A 128 13.45 -8.35 9.48
CA ALA A 128 12.69 -7.99 10.68
C ALA A 128 12.99 -8.90 11.87
N VAL A 129 13.54 -10.10 11.68
CA VAL A 129 13.73 -11.09 12.76
C VAL A 129 14.59 -10.55 13.91
N ARG A 130 15.52 -9.62 13.62
CA ARG A 130 16.33 -8.92 14.63
C ARG A 130 15.52 -7.99 15.54
N SER A 131 14.28 -7.60 15.18
CA SER A 131 13.33 -6.89 16.06
C SER A 131 12.88 -7.76 17.23
N GLY A 132 12.94 -9.07 17.06
CA GLY A 132 12.56 -10.08 18.05
C GLY A 132 11.07 -10.40 18.09
N ALA A 133 10.22 -9.80 17.25
CA ALA A 133 8.78 -10.10 17.20
C ALA A 133 8.53 -11.58 16.88
N TYR A 134 9.04 -12.07 15.74
CA TYR A 134 8.95 -13.49 15.35
C TYR A 134 9.61 -14.44 16.36
N ARG A 135 10.78 -14.06 16.90
CA ARG A 135 11.51 -14.88 17.89
C ARG A 135 10.68 -15.12 19.15
N LYS A 136 10.01 -14.07 19.64
CA LYS A 136 9.11 -14.17 20.81
C LYS A 136 7.93 -15.08 20.55
N ILE A 137 7.41 -15.14 19.32
CA ILE A 137 6.29 -16.03 18.98
C ILE A 137 6.73 -17.48 19.10
N ALA A 138 7.83 -17.84 18.44
CA ALA A 138 8.40 -19.19 18.46
C ALA A 138 8.76 -19.61 19.90
N SER A 139 9.55 -18.80 20.60
CA SER A 139 10.08 -19.16 21.92
C SER A 139 9.02 -19.22 23.03
N LYS A 140 8.01 -18.35 23.01
CA LYS A 140 6.95 -18.34 24.04
C LYS A 140 6.01 -19.53 23.93
N ARG A 141 5.81 -20.04 22.72
CA ARG A 141 4.93 -21.19 22.46
C ARG A 141 5.71 -22.50 22.35
N SER A 142 7.04 -22.44 22.30
CA SER A 142 7.91 -23.59 22.03
C SER A 142 7.52 -24.30 20.73
N VAL A 143 7.35 -23.50 19.68
CA VAL A 143 6.94 -23.96 18.34
C VAL A 143 7.95 -23.51 17.31
N TRP A 144 8.18 -24.34 16.31
CA TRP A 144 8.89 -23.94 15.10
C TRP A 144 8.05 -22.93 14.33
N PHE A 145 8.74 -22.03 13.60
CA PHE A 145 8.09 -20.99 12.83
C PHE A 145 8.74 -20.87 11.46
N ALA A 146 8.02 -21.21 10.40
CA ALA A 146 8.45 -21.01 9.02
C ALA A 146 7.68 -19.84 8.42
N CYS A 147 8.39 -18.82 7.95
CA CYS A 147 7.83 -17.71 7.18
C CYS A 147 8.11 -17.94 5.69
N MET A 148 7.04 -18.01 4.90
CA MET A 148 7.08 -18.01 3.45
C MET A 148 6.75 -16.60 2.97
N ALA A 149 7.79 -15.86 2.59
CA ALA A 149 7.68 -14.50 2.10
C ALA A 149 7.72 -14.50 0.55
N PRO A 150 6.69 -13.96 -0.12
CA PRO A 150 6.71 -13.82 -1.58
C PRO A 150 7.80 -12.83 -2.02
N VAL A 151 8.21 -12.94 -3.28
CA VAL A 151 9.19 -12.03 -3.89
C VAL A 151 8.72 -11.64 -5.29
N GLY A 152 8.97 -10.39 -5.66
CA GLY A 152 8.58 -9.83 -6.95
C GLY A 152 7.67 -8.62 -6.80
N ALA A 153 7.47 -7.90 -7.88
CA ALA A 153 6.42 -6.89 -7.95
C ALA A 153 5.23 -7.38 -8.76
N TYR A 154 4.03 -7.08 -8.29
CA TYR A 154 2.77 -7.41 -8.96
C TYR A 154 1.81 -6.24 -8.81
N ASP A 155 1.32 -5.71 -9.94
CA ASP A 155 0.60 -4.44 -10.02
C ASP A 155 1.37 -3.32 -9.29
N GLU A 156 0.82 -2.82 -8.19
CA GLU A 156 1.43 -1.77 -7.37
C GLU A 156 2.16 -2.34 -6.14
N SER A 157 2.01 -3.62 -5.83
CA SER A 157 2.64 -4.25 -4.66
C SER A 157 4.05 -4.74 -4.96
N VAL A 158 4.95 -4.59 -3.99
CA VAL A 158 6.32 -5.12 -4.07
C VAL A 158 6.58 -6.03 -2.87
N TYR A 159 7.17 -7.19 -3.12
CA TYR A 159 7.50 -8.17 -2.09
C TYR A 159 9.00 -8.47 -2.07
N THR A 160 9.58 -8.49 -0.86
CA THR A 160 11.03 -8.51 -0.66
C THR A 160 11.63 -9.92 -0.58
N GLY A 161 10.82 -10.98 -0.54
CA GLY A 161 11.32 -12.33 -0.29
C GLY A 161 11.89 -12.48 1.13
N GLY A 162 12.98 -13.22 1.27
CA GLY A 162 13.61 -13.40 2.58
C GLY A 162 12.83 -14.35 3.50
N SER A 163 12.29 -15.43 2.95
CA SER A 163 11.71 -16.54 3.72
C SER A 163 12.69 -17.07 4.77
N PHE A 164 12.20 -17.54 5.91
CA PHE A 164 13.08 -18.02 6.99
C PHE A 164 12.41 -19.06 7.87
N VAL A 165 13.24 -19.79 8.64
CA VAL A 165 12.77 -20.79 9.61
C VAL A 165 13.42 -20.52 10.96
N LEU A 166 12.59 -20.49 12.01
CA LEU A 166 12.99 -20.45 13.41
C LEU A 166 12.76 -21.82 14.05
N ASP A 167 13.68 -22.22 14.91
CA ASP A 167 13.45 -23.34 15.84
C ASP A 167 12.52 -22.95 16.99
N ASP A 168 12.19 -23.92 17.84
CA ASP A 168 11.35 -23.77 19.03
C ASP A 168 11.93 -22.85 20.12
N CYS A 169 13.21 -22.45 19.99
CA CYS A 169 13.89 -21.49 20.85
C CYS A 169 13.90 -20.07 20.24
N GLY A 170 13.38 -19.89 19.03
CA GLY A 170 13.38 -18.61 18.31
C GLY A 170 14.73 -18.26 17.67
N ARG A 171 15.57 -19.25 17.37
CA ARG A 171 16.85 -19.08 16.66
C ARG A 171 16.63 -19.33 15.17
N VAL A 172 17.27 -18.54 14.31
CA VAL A 172 17.16 -18.70 12.86
C VAL A 172 18.02 -19.90 12.45
N VAL A 173 17.39 -20.93 11.89
CA VAL A 173 18.10 -22.14 11.40
C VAL A 173 18.26 -22.14 9.88
N ALA A 174 17.44 -21.36 9.18
CA ALA A 174 17.52 -21.20 7.73
C ALA A 174 16.95 -19.85 7.27
N GLN A 175 17.49 -19.31 6.18
CA GLN A 175 16.99 -18.11 5.49
C GLN A 175 17.19 -18.20 3.98
N ALA A 176 16.28 -17.57 3.23
CA ALA A 176 16.41 -17.30 1.80
C ALA A 176 16.96 -15.89 1.57
N PRO A 177 17.59 -15.62 0.40
CA PRO A 177 17.96 -14.25 0.03
C PRO A 177 16.73 -13.34 -0.10
N CYS A 178 16.94 -12.04 0.10
CA CYS A 178 15.93 -11.02 -0.20
C CYS A 178 16.07 -10.56 -1.66
N PHE A 179 14.96 -10.16 -2.28
CA PHE A 179 14.84 -9.64 -3.66
C PHE A 179 15.23 -10.63 -4.76
N GLU A 180 15.36 -11.91 -4.39
CA GLU A 180 15.73 -13.01 -5.27
C GLU A 180 14.78 -14.19 -5.07
N GLU A 181 14.41 -14.84 -6.18
CA GLU A 181 13.65 -16.09 -6.16
C GLU A 181 14.56 -17.23 -5.70
N SER A 182 14.11 -18.01 -4.72
CA SER A 182 14.90 -19.09 -4.13
C SER A 182 14.01 -20.19 -3.54
N LEU A 183 14.52 -21.43 -3.53
CA LEU A 183 13.92 -22.56 -2.83
C LEU A 183 14.69 -22.81 -1.52
N LEU A 184 14.02 -22.59 -0.39
CA LEU A 184 14.59 -22.86 0.94
C LEU A 184 14.15 -24.26 1.41
N VAL A 185 15.12 -25.11 1.77
CA VAL A 185 14.86 -26.45 2.29
C VAL A 185 15.39 -26.53 3.72
N GLN A 186 14.53 -26.92 4.66
CA GLN A 186 14.89 -27.10 6.06
C GLN A 186 14.26 -28.38 6.61
N GLU A 187 15.09 -29.21 7.25
CA GLU A 187 14.62 -30.38 7.99
C GLU A 187 14.16 -29.97 9.39
N ILE A 188 12.97 -30.40 9.80
CA ILE A 188 12.40 -30.09 11.11
C ILE A 188 12.56 -31.33 11.99
N GLN A 189 13.34 -31.20 13.06
CA GLN A 189 13.60 -32.28 14.01
C GLN A 189 13.25 -31.82 15.43
N ARG A 190 12.28 -32.50 16.06
CA ARG A 190 11.88 -32.20 17.44
C ARG A 190 12.98 -32.57 18.43
N GLY A 191 13.27 -31.68 19.37
CA GLY A 191 14.19 -31.94 20.48
C GLY A 191 15.66 -32.05 20.09
N VAL A 192 16.00 -31.77 18.82
CA VAL A 192 17.37 -31.70 18.34
C VAL A 192 17.74 -30.23 18.18
N MET A 193 18.83 -29.83 18.82
CA MET A 193 19.40 -28.52 18.57
C MET A 193 20.10 -28.52 17.21
N LEU A 194 19.57 -27.74 16.28
CA LEU A 194 20.24 -27.44 15.02
C LEU A 194 21.26 -26.30 15.21
N ASP A 195 22.22 -26.28 14.28
CA ASP A 195 23.09 -25.12 14.06
C ASP A 195 22.23 -23.94 13.61
N ALA A 196 22.40 -22.81 14.29
CA ALA A 196 21.64 -21.60 14.02
C ALA A 196 22.58 -20.53 13.46
N LEU A 197 22.04 -19.70 12.57
CA LEU A 197 22.71 -18.52 12.06
C LEU A 197 22.91 -17.50 13.19
N GLU A 198 24.07 -16.87 13.18
CA GLU A 198 24.37 -15.77 14.08
C GLU A 198 23.72 -14.46 13.60
N ASP A 199 23.42 -13.56 14.54
CA ASP A 199 22.72 -12.31 14.22
C ASP A 199 23.46 -11.41 13.22
N HIS A 200 24.79 -11.55 13.11
CA HIS A 200 25.61 -10.79 12.16
C HIS A 200 25.53 -11.34 10.73
N GLU A 201 25.03 -12.56 10.55
CA GLU A 201 24.79 -13.19 9.24
C GLU A 201 23.39 -12.86 8.68
N LEU A 202 22.51 -12.32 9.52
CA LEU A 202 21.17 -11.92 9.13
C LEU A 202 21.18 -10.55 8.45
N PRO A 203 20.39 -10.33 7.39
CA PRO A 203 20.26 -9.03 6.77
C PRO A 203 19.71 -8.00 7.75
N GLU A 204 20.20 -6.77 7.63
CA GLU A 204 19.76 -5.64 8.43
C GLU A 204 18.78 -4.78 7.63
N PHE A 205 17.61 -4.49 8.20
CA PHE A 205 16.67 -3.56 7.59
C PHE A 205 17.23 -2.14 7.57
N ARG A 206 17.48 -1.61 6.37
CA ARG A 206 17.86 -0.22 6.12
C ARG A 206 16.89 0.37 5.11
N SER A 207 16.08 1.33 5.56
CA SER A 207 14.90 1.81 4.83
C SER A 207 15.23 2.23 3.40
N GLU A 208 16.23 3.08 3.20
CA GLU A 208 16.59 3.63 1.89
C GLU A 208 17.26 2.58 0.97
N GLU A 209 18.06 1.67 1.53
CA GLU A 209 18.67 0.57 0.78
C GLU A 209 17.59 -0.40 0.28
N TRP A 210 16.64 -0.76 1.14
CA TRP A 210 15.52 -1.64 0.77
C TRP A 210 14.53 -0.98 -0.16
N LEU A 211 14.24 0.31 0.04
CA LEU A 211 13.44 1.08 -0.90
C LEU A 211 14.06 1.02 -2.29
N TRP A 212 15.38 1.24 -2.43
CA TRP A 212 16.04 1.12 -3.73
C TRP A 212 15.86 -0.25 -4.37
N GLN A 213 16.10 -1.34 -3.62
CA GLN A 213 15.94 -2.71 -4.14
C GLN A 213 14.49 -3.03 -4.52
N ALA A 214 13.52 -2.56 -3.74
CA ALA A 214 12.09 -2.68 -4.05
C ALA A 214 11.73 -1.96 -5.36
N LEU A 215 12.24 -0.74 -5.55
CA LEU A 215 12.01 0.02 -6.78
C LEU A 215 12.71 -0.63 -8.00
N VAL A 216 13.90 -1.19 -7.83
CA VAL A 216 14.60 -1.94 -8.89
C VAL A 216 13.76 -3.14 -9.33
N LEU A 217 13.23 -3.89 -8.35
CA LEU A 217 12.35 -5.03 -8.59
C LEU A 217 11.06 -4.62 -9.30
N ALA A 218 10.44 -3.52 -8.85
CA ALA A 218 9.23 -2.96 -9.43
C ALA A 218 9.41 -2.56 -10.90
N VAL A 219 10.49 -1.85 -11.24
CA VAL A 219 10.79 -1.48 -12.63
C VAL A 219 11.00 -2.71 -13.50
N ARG A 220 11.78 -3.69 -13.00
CA ARG A 220 12.11 -4.91 -13.74
C ARG A 220 10.87 -5.74 -14.06
N ASP A 221 10.02 -5.97 -13.07
CA ASP A 221 8.86 -6.83 -13.22
C ASP A 221 7.71 -6.11 -13.97
N ASN A 222 7.56 -4.79 -13.82
CA ASN A 222 6.62 -4.01 -14.64
C ASN A 222 7.00 -4.02 -16.13
N ALA A 223 8.29 -3.87 -16.44
CA ALA A 223 8.78 -4.00 -17.82
C ALA A 223 8.44 -5.38 -18.40
N ARG A 224 8.71 -6.45 -17.65
CA ARG A 224 8.41 -7.84 -18.06
C ARG A 224 6.91 -8.07 -18.26
N ALA A 225 6.06 -7.59 -17.35
CA ALA A 225 4.61 -7.72 -17.44
C ALA A 225 4.04 -7.06 -18.71
N ARG A 226 4.67 -5.98 -19.17
CA ARG A 226 4.34 -5.29 -20.43
C ARG A 226 4.99 -5.91 -21.67
N GLY A 227 5.81 -6.95 -21.53
CA GLY A 227 6.60 -7.51 -22.62
C GLY A 227 7.73 -6.60 -23.11
N ALA A 228 8.08 -5.56 -22.34
CA ALA A 228 9.16 -4.63 -22.64
C ALA A 228 10.49 -5.16 -22.07
N SER A 229 11.57 -4.95 -22.80
CA SER A 229 12.95 -5.24 -22.35
C SER A 229 13.82 -3.99 -22.23
N ARG A 230 13.24 -2.83 -22.54
CA ARG A 230 13.90 -1.53 -22.59
C ARG A 230 13.06 -0.47 -21.90
N ALA A 231 13.70 0.59 -21.44
CA ALA A 231 13.04 1.77 -20.90
C ALA A 231 13.57 3.06 -21.52
N VAL A 232 12.69 4.05 -21.65
CA VAL A 232 13.05 5.43 -22.00
C VAL A 232 12.81 6.31 -20.78
N VAL A 233 13.80 7.12 -20.44
CA VAL A 233 13.76 8.11 -19.37
C VAL A 233 14.06 9.49 -19.95
N ALA A 234 13.25 10.51 -19.65
CA ALA A 234 13.61 11.87 -20.02
C ALA A 234 14.66 12.42 -19.04
N LEU A 235 15.78 12.90 -19.57
CA LEU A 235 16.87 13.48 -18.79
C LEU A 235 16.70 14.99 -18.72
N GLU A 236 16.21 15.48 -17.59
CA GLU A 236 15.95 16.90 -17.37
C GLU A 236 17.10 17.62 -16.68
N GLY A 237 18.13 16.88 -16.22
CA GLY A 237 19.30 17.44 -15.56
C GLY A 237 19.05 17.79 -14.08
N ASP A 238 18.05 17.15 -13.48
CA ASP A 238 17.71 17.28 -12.06
C ASP A 238 17.83 15.94 -11.32
N LEU A 239 17.62 15.98 -9.99
CA LEU A 239 17.74 14.82 -9.13
C LEU A 239 16.75 13.70 -9.50
N PRO A 240 15.43 13.93 -9.62
CA PRO A 240 14.48 12.87 -9.92
C PRO A 240 14.76 12.18 -11.27
N SER A 241 15.00 12.94 -12.34
CA SER A 241 15.27 12.35 -13.67
C SER A 241 16.60 11.57 -13.70
N SER A 242 17.65 12.08 -13.06
CA SER A 242 18.96 11.41 -13.02
C SER A 242 18.93 10.15 -12.16
N LEU A 243 18.20 10.19 -11.03
CA LEU A 243 18.03 9.03 -10.16
C LEU A 243 17.17 7.96 -10.83
N LEU A 244 16.12 8.34 -11.57
CA LEU A 244 15.31 7.41 -12.36
C LEU A 244 16.14 6.70 -13.43
N ALA A 245 17.04 7.43 -14.11
CA ALA A 245 17.95 6.83 -15.08
C ALA A 245 18.85 5.78 -14.42
N ALA A 246 19.40 6.07 -13.24
CA ALA A 246 20.19 5.12 -12.48
C ALA A 246 19.37 3.89 -12.05
N LEU A 247 18.13 4.10 -11.60
CA LEU A 247 17.20 3.04 -11.22
C LEU A 247 16.89 2.10 -12.41
N ALA A 248 16.59 2.69 -13.57
CA ALA A 248 16.33 1.94 -14.79
C ALA A 248 17.54 1.10 -15.23
N VAL A 249 18.76 1.63 -15.05
CA VAL A 249 20.00 0.92 -15.37
C VAL A 249 20.24 -0.24 -14.41
N ASP A 250 20.00 -0.05 -13.11
CA ASP A 250 20.13 -1.12 -12.12
C ASP A 250 19.08 -2.23 -12.35
N ALA A 251 17.89 -1.89 -12.87
CA ALA A 251 16.82 -2.85 -13.17
C ALA A 251 16.97 -3.60 -14.50
N LEU A 252 17.34 -2.90 -15.58
CA LEU A 252 17.30 -3.43 -16.96
C LEU A 252 18.68 -3.54 -17.61
N GLY A 253 19.71 -2.96 -17.01
CA GLY A 253 21.04 -2.84 -17.57
C GLY A 253 21.20 -1.66 -18.54
N PRO A 254 22.42 -1.10 -18.68
CA PRO A 254 22.64 0.16 -19.38
C PRO A 254 22.33 0.12 -20.88
N ARG A 255 22.46 -1.05 -21.52
CA ARG A 255 22.15 -1.23 -22.95
C ARG A 255 20.65 -1.16 -23.26
N ASN A 256 19.82 -1.31 -22.24
CA ASN A 256 18.37 -1.33 -22.37
C ASN A 256 17.72 -0.02 -21.91
N VAL A 257 18.52 0.96 -21.50
CA VAL A 257 18.03 2.27 -21.06
C VAL A 257 18.41 3.33 -22.09
N ILE A 258 17.44 4.15 -22.48
CA ILE A 258 17.61 5.24 -23.43
C ILE A 258 17.25 6.54 -22.73
N GLY A 259 18.18 7.50 -22.74
CA GLY A 259 17.94 8.85 -22.26
C GLY A 259 17.34 9.72 -23.36
N LEU A 260 16.10 10.16 -23.22
CA LEU A 260 15.51 11.20 -24.06
C LEU A 260 15.97 12.57 -23.58
N VAL A 261 16.57 13.35 -24.46
CA VAL A 261 16.97 14.74 -24.17
C VAL A 261 16.15 15.66 -25.07
N LEU A 262 15.35 16.52 -24.44
CA LEU A 262 14.58 17.53 -25.15
C LEU A 262 15.38 18.83 -25.25
N GLY A 263 15.60 19.31 -26.48
CA GLY A 263 16.19 20.62 -26.74
C GLY A 263 15.26 21.74 -26.29
N ARG A 264 15.80 22.72 -25.55
CA ARG A 264 15.06 23.93 -25.17
C ARG A 264 15.33 25.03 -26.19
N ASN A 265 14.29 25.42 -26.93
CA ASN A 265 14.35 26.55 -27.85
C ASN A 265 14.25 27.87 -27.09
N ARG A 266 14.97 28.90 -27.56
CA ARG A 266 14.89 30.30 -27.09
C ARG A 266 15.42 30.58 -25.67
N ILE A 267 16.73 30.48 -25.52
CA ILE A 267 17.50 31.10 -24.44
C ILE A 267 17.63 32.59 -24.74
N PHE A 268 17.03 33.46 -23.91
CA PHE A 268 16.98 34.90 -24.19
C PHE A 268 17.78 35.76 -23.22
N THR A 269 18.15 35.21 -22.06
CA THR A 269 18.91 35.92 -21.03
C THR A 269 20.17 35.15 -20.64
N PRO A 270 21.22 35.83 -20.16
CA PRO A 270 22.44 35.16 -19.67
C PRO A 270 22.17 34.14 -18.56
N ALA A 271 21.22 34.43 -17.66
CA ALA A 271 20.84 33.50 -16.60
C ALA A 271 20.17 32.22 -17.14
N GLN A 272 19.32 32.34 -18.16
CA GLN A 272 18.74 31.18 -18.84
C GLN A 272 19.80 30.37 -19.60
N GLU A 273 20.82 31.04 -20.15
CA GLU A 273 21.93 30.38 -20.86
C GLU A 273 22.79 29.56 -19.90
N GLU A 274 23.11 30.15 -18.74
CA GLU A 274 23.85 29.47 -17.67
C GLU A 274 23.07 28.27 -17.11
N ALA A 275 21.76 28.44 -16.85
CA ALA A 275 20.90 27.35 -16.38
C ALA A 275 20.81 26.20 -17.41
N GLU A 276 20.69 26.52 -18.70
CA GLU A 276 20.65 25.50 -19.75
C GLU A 276 22.00 24.81 -19.95
N ALA A 277 23.11 25.54 -19.82
CA ALA A 277 24.45 24.97 -19.86
C ALA A 277 24.69 24.00 -18.68
N ALA A 278 24.27 24.38 -17.47
CA ALA A 278 24.33 23.53 -16.28
C ALA A 278 23.47 22.27 -16.47
N ARG A 279 22.25 22.43 -16.99
CA ARG A 279 21.35 21.31 -17.32
C ARG A 279 22.00 20.34 -18.31
N CYS A 280 22.52 20.84 -19.42
CA CYS A 280 23.18 20.02 -20.44
C CYS A 280 24.42 19.31 -19.88
N ALA A 281 25.19 19.97 -19.00
CA ALA A 281 26.34 19.35 -18.34
C ALA A 281 25.91 18.18 -17.44
N ALA A 282 24.85 18.37 -16.64
CA ALA A 282 24.28 17.31 -15.80
C ALA A 282 23.77 16.12 -16.62
N VAL A 283 23.03 16.38 -17.70
CA VAL A 283 22.52 15.36 -18.64
C VAL A 283 23.65 14.56 -19.29
N ARG A 284 24.71 15.22 -19.76
CA ARG A 284 25.87 14.52 -20.33
C ARG A 284 26.58 13.67 -19.28
N ALA A 285 26.80 14.24 -18.09
CA ALA A 285 27.47 13.54 -17.00
C ALA A 285 26.74 12.26 -16.58
N ILE A 286 25.40 12.30 -16.41
CA ILE A 286 24.63 11.12 -16.05
C ILE A 286 24.63 10.07 -17.17
N ALA A 287 24.45 10.49 -18.43
CA ALA A 287 24.43 9.58 -19.57
C ALA A 287 25.78 8.85 -19.74
N GLU A 288 26.90 9.58 -19.60
CA GLU A 288 28.25 9.03 -19.70
C GLU A 288 28.55 8.04 -18.56
N ARG A 289 28.25 8.41 -17.31
CA ARG A 289 28.51 7.57 -16.13
C ARG A 289 27.67 6.31 -16.10
N LEU A 290 26.45 6.37 -16.62
CA LEU A 290 25.57 5.21 -16.76
C LEU A 290 25.82 4.40 -18.03
N HIS A 291 26.64 4.90 -18.96
CA HIS A 291 26.87 4.28 -20.27
C HIS A 291 25.58 4.02 -21.07
N ILE A 292 24.61 4.94 -20.97
CA ILE A 292 23.33 4.85 -21.69
C ILE A 292 23.40 5.63 -23.00
N ARG A 293 22.64 5.17 -23.99
CA ARG A 293 22.46 5.90 -25.25
C ARG A 293 21.49 7.07 -25.01
N THR A 294 21.77 8.22 -25.60
CA THR A 294 20.81 9.32 -25.67
C THR A 294 20.13 9.41 -27.04
N VAL A 295 18.91 9.94 -27.03
CA VAL A 295 18.16 10.37 -28.20
C VAL A 295 17.78 11.83 -27.97
N GLU A 296 18.17 12.69 -28.91
CA GLU A 296 17.85 14.12 -28.86
C GLU A 296 16.62 14.38 -29.73
N ARG A 297 15.68 15.18 -29.21
CA ARG A 297 14.52 15.69 -29.95
C ARG A 297 14.36 17.18 -29.68
N ASP A 298 13.79 17.90 -30.64
CA ASP A 298 13.52 19.34 -30.53
C ASP A 298 12.08 19.60 -30.13
N ALA A 299 11.86 20.37 -29.06
CA ALA A 299 10.52 20.77 -28.66
C ALA A 299 9.86 21.68 -29.72
N PRO A 300 8.56 21.52 -30.01
CA PRO A 300 7.84 22.45 -30.87
C PRO A 300 7.88 23.87 -30.28
N ASP A 301 7.96 24.89 -31.15
CA ASP A 301 7.96 26.28 -30.72
C ASP A 301 6.59 26.66 -30.15
N ALA A 302 6.51 26.67 -28.82
CA ALA A 302 5.32 26.99 -28.06
C ALA A 302 4.68 28.34 -28.43
N ALA A 303 5.49 29.32 -28.83
CA ALA A 303 5.01 30.65 -29.23
C ALA A 303 4.33 30.64 -30.60
N ARG A 304 4.56 29.60 -31.42
CA ARG A 304 3.93 29.43 -32.73
C ARG A 304 2.65 28.60 -32.68
N VAL A 305 2.40 27.92 -31.55
CA VAL A 305 1.22 27.06 -31.34
C VAL A 305 -0.02 27.88 -30.97
N LEU A 306 0.15 29.09 -30.43
CA LEU A 306 -0.95 29.92 -29.96
C LEU A 306 -0.84 31.34 -30.53
N ASP A 307 -1.82 31.75 -31.32
CA ASP A 307 -1.97 33.14 -31.75
C ASP A 307 -2.45 33.99 -30.55
N ARG A 308 -1.58 34.86 -30.04
CA ARG A 308 -1.85 35.66 -28.83
C ARG A 308 -1.30 37.07 -29.00
N ASP A 309 -2.11 38.06 -28.61
CA ASP A 309 -1.71 39.48 -28.54
C ASP A 309 -0.71 39.78 -27.42
N VAL A 310 -0.44 38.81 -26.55
CA VAL A 310 0.51 38.90 -25.44
C VAL A 310 1.62 37.89 -25.70
N SER A 311 2.88 38.27 -25.44
CA SER A 311 3.99 37.33 -25.47
C SER A 311 3.60 36.11 -24.65
N ALA A 312 3.70 34.91 -25.23
CA ALA A 312 3.65 33.70 -24.43
C ALA A 312 4.76 33.86 -23.38
N GLY A 313 4.38 34.04 -22.12
CA GLY A 313 5.30 33.89 -20.99
C GLY A 313 5.93 32.49 -21.03
N ASP A 314 6.86 32.21 -20.12
CA ASP A 314 7.57 30.93 -20.08
C ASP A 314 6.60 29.75 -20.28
N ALA A 315 6.71 29.07 -21.43
CA ALA A 315 5.72 28.11 -21.88
C ALA A 315 5.92 26.74 -21.23
N GLU A 316 6.28 26.73 -19.95
CA GLU A 316 6.62 25.54 -19.14
C GLU A 316 5.54 24.47 -19.27
N ARG A 317 4.26 24.85 -19.17
CA ARG A 317 3.15 23.91 -19.34
C ARG A 317 3.16 23.23 -20.71
N LEU A 318 3.43 23.95 -21.79
CA LEU A 318 3.49 23.35 -23.13
C LEU A 318 4.77 22.52 -23.31
N ARG A 319 5.90 22.94 -22.71
CA ARG A 319 7.14 22.17 -22.71
C ARG A 319 6.98 20.82 -22.01
N SER A 320 6.42 20.80 -20.80
CA SER A 320 6.12 19.58 -20.05
C SER A 320 5.20 18.63 -20.85
N ARG A 321 4.20 19.18 -21.57
CA ARG A 321 3.33 18.39 -22.44
C ARG A 321 4.03 17.83 -23.68
N ALA A 322 4.85 18.64 -24.33
CA ALA A 322 5.64 18.18 -25.45
C ALA A 322 6.64 17.10 -25.03
N LEU A 323 7.24 17.22 -23.83
CA LEU A 323 8.15 16.23 -23.28
C LEU A 323 7.45 14.88 -23.08
N GLY A 324 6.28 14.86 -22.43
CA GLY A 324 5.51 13.63 -22.23
C GLY A 324 5.17 12.95 -23.56
N LEU A 325 4.65 13.71 -24.54
CA LEU A 325 4.34 13.19 -25.87
C LEU A 325 5.58 12.61 -26.58
N MET A 326 6.74 13.27 -26.47
CA MET A 326 7.98 12.77 -27.07
C MET A 326 8.55 11.56 -26.34
N LEU A 327 8.37 11.48 -25.02
CA LEU A 327 8.74 10.33 -24.21
C LEU A 327 7.96 9.09 -24.65
N GLU A 328 6.63 9.21 -24.71
CA GLU A 328 5.73 8.15 -25.15
C GLU A 328 6.00 7.72 -26.59
N ASP A 329 6.12 8.68 -27.52
CA ASP A 329 6.40 8.38 -28.93
C ASP A 329 7.75 7.68 -29.10
N THR A 330 8.79 8.13 -28.39
CA THR A 330 10.11 7.48 -28.42
C THR A 330 10.06 6.07 -27.83
N ALA A 331 9.31 5.87 -26.74
CA ALA A 331 9.13 4.57 -26.11
C ALA A 331 8.41 3.60 -27.06
N LEU A 332 7.33 4.05 -27.69
CA LEU A 332 6.57 3.29 -28.68
C LEU A 332 7.44 2.88 -29.88
N GLU A 333 8.18 3.82 -30.47
CA GLU A 333 9.07 3.56 -31.62
C GLU A 333 10.14 2.50 -31.31
N LEU A 334 10.65 2.49 -30.07
CA LEU A 334 11.73 1.60 -29.64
C LEU A 334 11.25 0.30 -28.99
N GLY A 335 9.93 0.08 -28.86
CA GLY A 335 9.37 -1.06 -28.13
C GLY A 335 9.82 -1.08 -26.66
N ALA A 336 9.87 0.10 -26.04
CA ALA A 336 10.35 0.33 -24.69
C ALA A 336 9.21 0.84 -23.80
N MET A 337 9.40 0.75 -22.48
CA MET A 337 8.51 1.32 -21.48
C MET A 337 8.92 2.78 -21.20
N ALA A 338 7.97 3.70 -21.18
CA ALA A 338 8.21 5.09 -20.76
C ALA A 338 8.21 5.19 -19.23
N LEU A 339 9.31 5.64 -18.62
CA LEU A 339 9.41 5.81 -17.17
C LEU A 339 9.27 7.27 -16.77
N SER A 340 8.52 7.50 -15.69
CA SER A 340 8.23 8.82 -15.14
C SER A 340 8.94 9.07 -13.80
N PRO A 341 9.60 10.23 -13.58
CA PRO A 341 10.32 10.55 -12.36
C PRO A 341 9.42 11.23 -11.32
N LEU A 342 8.11 11.34 -11.59
CA LEU A 342 7.16 11.95 -10.68
C LEU A 342 7.26 11.29 -9.29
N SER A 343 7.42 12.13 -8.27
CA SER A 343 7.44 11.70 -6.88
C SER A 343 6.04 11.78 -6.26
N LYS A 344 5.89 11.24 -5.05
CA LYS A 344 4.66 11.36 -4.26
C LYS A 344 4.27 12.82 -4.02
N THR A 345 5.25 13.72 -3.93
CA THR A 345 5.02 15.17 -3.77
C THR A 345 4.35 15.77 -5.01
N GLU A 346 4.77 15.40 -6.23
CA GLU A 346 4.09 15.81 -7.46
C GLU A 346 2.67 15.23 -7.56
N TYR A 347 2.47 13.96 -7.18
CA TYR A 347 1.13 13.35 -7.13
C TYR A 347 0.23 14.12 -6.15
N ALA A 348 0.78 14.52 -5.01
CA ALA A 348 0.06 15.27 -4.00
C ALA A 348 -0.36 16.67 -4.51
N LEU A 349 0.59 17.46 -5.00
CA LEU A 349 0.40 18.90 -5.18
C LEU A 349 0.17 19.34 -6.63
N ALA A 350 0.82 18.68 -7.59
CA ALA A 350 0.91 19.15 -8.98
C ALA A 350 0.13 18.29 -9.98
N ALA A 351 -0.61 17.28 -9.53
CA ALA A 351 -1.34 16.36 -10.41
C ALA A 351 -2.19 17.06 -11.50
N PRO A 352 -2.95 18.15 -11.24
CA PRO A 352 -3.69 18.85 -12.30
C PRO A 352 -2.79 19.45 -13.40
N ALA A 353 -1.61 19.96 -13.05
CA ALA A 353 -0.66 20.49 -14.02
C ALA A 353 -0.08 19.37 -14.91
N LEU A 354 0.14 18.20 -14.31
CA LEU A 354 0.86 17.07 -14.88
C LEU A 354 -0.02 16.09 -15.67
N SER A 355 -1.30 15.94 -15.30
CA SER A 355 -2.24 14.94 -15.86
C SER A 355 -2.50 15.03 -17.37
N GLY A 356 -2.06 16.09 -18.04
CA GLY A 356 -2.09 16.18 -19.50
C GLY A 356 -0.72 16.37 -20.14
N GLY A 357 0.36 16.15 -19.37
CA GLY A 357 1.75 16.36 -19.75
C GLY A 357 2.62 15.14 -19.52
N TYR A 358 3.43 15.13 -18.47
CA TYR A 358 4.43 14.08 -18.16
C TYR A 358 3.77 12.72 -17.89
N GLN A 359 3.30 12.07 -18.96
CA GLN A 359 2.70 10.75 -18.97
C GLN A 359 3.79 9.75 -19.39
N GLY A 360 3.91 8.71 -18.58
CA GLY A 360 4.74 7.54 -18.86
C GLY A 360 3.92 6.31 -18.49
N ASP A 361 4.46 5.13 -18.77
CA ASP A 361 3.83 3.87 -18.42
C ASP A 361 3.81 3.60 -16.91
N PHE A 362 4.86 4.06 -16.22
CA PHE A 362 5.12 3.73 -14.83
C PHE A 362 5.95 4.82 -14.15
N ALA A 363 5.61 5.17 -12.91
CA ALA A 363 6.32 6.17 -12.09
C ALA A 363 6.91 5.51 -10.83
N PRO A 364 8.18 5.04 -10.86
CA PRO A 364 8.76 4.33 -9.72
C PRO A 364 8.81 5.15 -8.42
N PHE A 365 8.91 6.48 -8.52
CA PHE A 365 8.93 7.36 -7.34
C PHE A 365 7.54 7.86 -6.93
N GLY A 366 6.46 7.44 -7.59
CA GLY A 366 5.12 8.00 -7.38
C GLY A 366 4.56 7.81 -5.96
N ASP A 367 5.16 6.93 -5.16
CA ASP A 367 4.88 6.74 -3.73
C ASP A 367 6.10 7.01 -2.82
N VAL A 368 7.08 7.77 -3.31
CA VAL A 368 8.26 8.25 -2.57
C VAL A 368 8.27 9.77 -2.55
N TYR A 369 8.41 10.39 -1.38
CA TYR A 369 8.48 11.86 -1.25
C TYR A 369 9.77 12.43 -1.86
N LEU A 370 9.69 13.65 -2.40
CA LEU A 370 10.82 14.32 -3.06
C LEU A 370 12.03 14.47 -2.12
N SER A 371 11.81 14.87 -0.87
CA SER A 371 12.86 14.97 0.15
C SER A 371 13.54 13.63 0.45
N THR A 372 12.82 12.51 0.32
CA THR A 372 13.38 11.16 0.50
C THR A 372 14.34 10.78 -0.64
N LEU A 373 14.12 11.29 -1.85
CA LEU A 373 14.95 10.94 -3.03
C LEU A 373 16.42 11.33 -2.85
N GLU A 374 16.72 12.39 -2.10
CA GLU A 374 18.10 12.76 -1.80
C GLU A 374 18.82 11.66 -1.00
N PHE A 375 18.19 11.15 0.05
CA PHE A 375 18.76 10.10 0.91
C PHE A 375 18.95 8.79 0.12
N VAL A 376 17.97 8.43 -0.70
CA VAL A 376 18.04 7.28 -1.61
C VAL A 376 19.19 7.44 -2.60
N ALA A 377 19.34 8.62 -3.22
CA ALA A 377 20.43 8.91 -4.14
C ALA A 377 21.81 8.83 -3.46
N ARG A 378 21.93 9.35 -2.22
CA ARG A 378 23.17 9.25 -1.42
C ARG A 378 23.54 7.81 -1.15
N VAL A 379 22.57 6.98 -0.76
CA VAL A 379 22.77 5.55 -0.50
C VAL A 379 23.19 4.83 -1.76
N ARG A 380 22.46 5.01 -2.88
CA ARG A 380 22.80 4.43 -4.18
C ARG A 380 24.22 4.81 -4.62
N ASN A 381 24.59 6.08 -4.46
CA ASN A 381 25.90 6.58 -4.87
C ASN A 381 27.08 5.99 -4.07
N ARG A 382 26.85 5.33 -2.91
CA ARG A 382 27.89 4.59 -2.19
C ARG A 382 28.39 3.38 -2.96
N THR A 383 27.49 2.73 -3.73
CA THR A 383 27.85 1.59 -4.58
C THR A 383 28.64 2.05 -5.79
N SER A 384 28.17 3.13 -6.45
CA SER A 384 28.87 3.77 -7.55
C SER A 384 28.34 5.20 -7.72
N ALA A 385 29.24 6.18 -7.77
CA ALA A 385 28.92 7.61 -7.83
C ALA A 385 28.44 8.07 -9.22
N VAL A 386 27.33 7.49 -9.70
CA VAL A 386 26.79 7.80 -11.03
C VAL A 386 25.99 9.09 -11.04
N VAL A 387 25.19 9.36 -10.01
CA VAL A 387 24.38 10.58 -9.93
C VAL A 387 25.32 11.75 -9.57
N PRO A 388 25.37 12.84 -10.36
CA PRO A 388 26.17 14.03 -10.06
C PRO A 388 25.96 14.53 -8.64
N GLN A 389 27.06 14.81 -7.93
CA GLN A 389 27.00 15.23 -6.51
C GLN A 389 26.29 16.57 -6.37
N GLU A 390 26.38 17.42 -7.39
CA GLU A 390 25.71 18.71 -7.48
C GLU A 390 24.18 18.56 -7.42
N LEU A 391 23.65 17.44 -7.91
CA LEU A 391 22.22 17.11 -7.87
C LEU A 391 21.79 16.43 -6.56
N VAL A 392 22.74 15.95 -5.75
CA VAL A 392 22.46 15.26 -4.48
C VAL A 392 22.76 16.19 -3.30
N THR A 393 22.05 17.31 -3.27
CA THR A 393 22.18 18.36 -2.26
C THR A 393 20.81 18.88 -1.84
N LEU A 394 20.73 19.47 -0.64
CA LEU A 394 19.51 20.12 -0.15
C LEU A 394 19.04 21.22 -1.11
N ASN A 395 19.95 22.06 -1.62
CA ASN A 395 19.62 23.09 -2.61
C ASN A 395 18.99 22.50 -3.87
N ALA A 396 19.48 21.36 -4.37
CA ALA A 396 18.89 20.72 -5.53
C ALA A 396 17.46 20.21 -5.25
N VAL A 397 17.19 19.75 -4.02
CA VAL A 397 15.84 19.35 -3.57
C VAL A 397 14.94 20.57 -3.42
N GLU A 398 15.44 21.66 -2.85
CA GLU A 398 14.74 22.96 -2.75
C GLU A 398 14.33 23.45 -4.14
N ASP A 399 15.27 23.49 -5.09
CA ASP A 399 14.99 23.88 -6.49
C ASP A 399 13.90 22.99 -7.12
N CYS A 400 13.90 21.68 -6.83
CA CYS A 400 12.85 20.77 -7.31
C CYS A 400 11.50 21.08 -6.63
N MET A 401 11.49 21.28 -5.32
CA MET A 401 10.28 21.59 -4.55
C MET A 401 9.66 22.91 -5.00
N GLU A 402 10.46 23.95 -5.22
CA GLU A 402 10.00 25.23 -5.77
C GLU A 402 9.30 25.05 -7.12
N ARG A 403 9.84 24.21 -8.02
CA ARG A 403 9.19 23.89 -9.30
C ARG A 403 7.86 23.19 -9.10
N VAL A 404 7.77 22.21 -8.20
CA VAL A 404 6.52 21.49 -7.90
C VAL A 404 5.46 22.45 -7.35
N LEU A 405 5.82 23.33 -6.42
CA LEU A 405 4.93 24.33 -5.85
C LEU A 405 4.48 25.36 -6.91
N ALA A 406 5.39 25.84 -7.75
CA ALA A 406 5.05 26.73 -8.85
C ALA A 406 4.08 26.08 -9.85
N GLN A 407 4.30 24.80 -10.18
CA GLN A 407 3.38 24.02 -11.02
C GLN A 407 2.01 23.87 -10.37
N ALA A 408 1.95 23.51 -9.08
CA ALA A 408 0.71 23.40 -8.33
C ALA A 408 -0.09 24.72 -8.35
N LEU A 409 0.58 25.83 -8.02
CA LEU A 409 -0.02 27.17 -8.01
C LEU A 409 -0.50 27.62 -9.39
N SER A 410 0.15 27.20 -10.48
CA SER A 410 -0.26 27.54 -11.85
C SER A 410 -1.62 26.96 -12.27
N THR A 411 -2.17 26.04 -11.47
CA THR A 411 -3.48 25.40 -11.69
C THR A 411 -4.60 26.06 -10.92
N LEU A 412 -4.28 26.99 -10.01
CA LEU A 412 -5.26 27.73 -9.25
C LEU A 412 -5.84 28.84 -10.12
N ASP A 413 -7.17 28.89 -10.16
CA ASP A 413 -7.91 29.99 -10.77
C ASP A 413 -8.39 30.96 -9.69
N GLY A 414 -8.17 32.25 -9.89
CA GLY A 414 -8.62 33.27 -8.94
C GLY A 414 -8.10 34.67 -9.24
N PRO A 415 -8.51 35.66 -8.42
CA PRO A 415 -7.93 37.00 -8.43
C PRO A 415 -6.41 36.98 -8.21
N VAL A 416 -5.68 37.90 -8.85
CA VAL A 416 -4.21 37.94 -8.81
C VAL A 416 -3.66 38.08 -7.38
N ASP A 417 -4.31 38.87 -6.54
CA ASP A 417 -3.95 39.08 -5.14
C ASP A 417 -4.07 37.79 -4.29
N MET A 418 -5.03 36.93 -4.61
CA MET A 418 -5.16 35.60 -3.98
C MET A 418 -4.00 34.69 -4.40
N LEU A 419 -3.65 34.68 -5.69
CA LEU A 419 -2.56 33.86 -6.23
C LEU A 419 -1.20 34.32 -5.68
N ASP A 420 -0.97 35.63 -5.59
CA ASP A 420 0.23 36.21 -4.98
C ASP A 420 0.36 35.81 -3.51
N ARG A 421 -0.76 35.85 -2.76
CA ARG A 421 -0.78 35.41 -1.36
C ARG A 421 -0.50 33.91 -1.22
N ALA A 422 -1.06 33.09 -2.11
CA ALA A 422 -0.79 31.65 -2.12
C ALA A 422 0.69 31.36 -2.38
N ALA A 423 1.31 32.06 -3.33
CA ALA A 423 2.75 31.97 -3.59
C ALA A 423 3.59 32.38 -2.37
N GLN A 424 3.22 33.46 -1.68
CA GLN A 424 3.91 33.90 -0.46
C GLN A 424 3.82 32.89 0.68
N LEU A 425 2.67 32.22 0.85
CA LEU A 425 2.47 31.23 1.90
C LEU A 425 3.34 29.98 1.70
N LEU A 426 3.54 29.56 0.45
CA LEU A 426 4.31 28.35 0.12
C LEU A 426 5.80 28.63 -0.12
N GLY A 427 6.17 29.82 -0.59
CA GLY A 427 7.55 30.16 -0.99
C GLY A 427 8.57 30.30 0.15
N GLY A 428 8.18 30.07 1.40
CA GLY A 428 9.07 30.05 2.57
C GLY A 428 9.01 28.72 3.34
N LEU A 429 8.56 27.66 2.69
CA LEU A 429 8.51 26.32 3.26
C LEU A 429 9.76 25.53 2.85
N GLU A 430 10.38 24.90 3.83
CA GLU A 430 11.45 23.94 3.58
C GLU A 430 10.85 22.65 2.97
N PRO A 431 11.57 21.91 2.10
CA PRO A 431 11.07 20.67 1.52
C PRO A 431 10.58 19.65 2.55
N GLY A 432 11.27 19.54 3.68
CA GLY A 432 10.88 18.64 4.77
C GLY A 432 9.61 19.09 5.52
N GLU A 433 9.29 20.39 5.54
CA GLU A 433 8.02 20.86 6.08
C GLU A 433 6.86 20.46 5.15
N VAL A 434 7.03 20.64 3.84
CA VAL A 434 6.02 20.27 2.83
C VAL A 434 5.75 18.77 2.87
N ASP A 435 6.78 17.95 2.67
CA ASP A 435 6.63 16.49 2.64
C ASP A 435 6.18 15.93 4.00
N GLY A 436 6.64 16.52 5.11
CA GLY A 436 6.18 16.12 6.45
C GLY A 436 4.69 16.41 6.68
N ALA A 437 4.16 17.52 6.16
CA ALA A 437 2.72 17.80 6.21
C ALA A 437 1.92 16.85 5.32
N LEU A 438 2.46 16.50 4.14
CA LEU A 438 1.86 15.51 3.24
C LEU A 438 1.84 14.11 3.86
N GLU A 439 2.96 13.65 4.44
CA GLU A 439 3.06 12.35 5.11
C GLU A 439 2.08 12.25 6.29
N ALA A 440 1.99 13.29 7.11
CA ALA A 440 1.03 13.36 8.22
C ALA A 440 -0.41 13.23 7.71
N HIS A 441 -0.75 13.94 6.63
CA HIS A 441 -2.10 13.97 6.09
C HIS A 441 -2.48 12.70 5.32
N VAL A 442 -1.60 12.21 4.44
CA VAL A 442 -1.85 11.11 3.50
C VAL A 442 -1.58 9.77 4.16
N ASP A 443 -0.32 9.52 4.53
CA ASP A 443 0.18 8.25 5.05
C ASP A 443 -0.41 7.93 6.42
N ARG A 444 -0.33 8.91 7.35
CA ARG A 444 -0.73 8.72 8.75
C ARG A 444 -2.20 9.06 9.04
N ASN A 445 -2.92 9.60 8.05
CA ASN A 445 -4.32 10.00 8.19
C ASN A 445 -4.60 10.92 9.39
N GLN A 446 -3.68 11.83 9.71
CA GLN A 446 -3.87 12.79 10.78
C GLN A 446 -4.92 13.84 10.40
N SER A 447 -5.71 14.28 11.38
CA SER A 447 -6.62 15.40 11.20
C SER A 447 -5.86 16.72 11.16
N PHE A 448 -6.43 17.77 10.57
CA PHE A 448 -5.76 19.06 10.38
C PHE A 448 -5.05 19.57 11.65
N ASP A 449 -5.75 19.56 12.79
CA ASP A 449 -5.21 20.07 14.07
C ASP A 449 -4.04 19.22 14.61
N ASP A 450 -3.93 17.96 14.18
CA ASP A 450 -2.87 17.03 14.60
C ASP A 450 -1.63 17.12 13.72
N ILE A 451 -1.70 17.79 12.57
CA ILE A 451 -0.57 17.96 11.66
C ILE A 451 0.41 18.98 12.28
N PRO A 452 1.70 18.63 12.48
CA PRO A 452 2.66 19.53 13.13
C PRO A 452 2.76 20.94 12.51
N MET A 453 2.63 21.04 11.18
CA MET A 453 2.64 22.32 10.47
C MET A 453 1.46 23.22 10.85
N ALA A 454 0.28 22.66 11.18
CA ALA A 454 -0.91 23.44 11.47
C ALA A 454 -0.75 24.34 12.71
N ALA A 455 0.09 23.96 13.67
CA ALA A 455 0.36 24.76 14.86
C ALA A 455 1.18 26.05 14.57
N GLY A 456 2.08 26.01 13.57
CA GLY A 456 2.98 27.12 13.25
C GLY A 456 2.63 27.90 11.99
N LYS A 457 2.11 27.21 10.96
CA LYS A 457 1.80 27.75 9.64
C LYS A 457 0.43 27.23 9.14
N PRO A 458 -0.69 27.52 9.85
CA PRO A 458 -1.99 26.92 9.55
C PRO A 458 -2.49 27.23 8.13
N GLU A 459 -2.31 28.45 7.63
CA GLU A 459 -2.76 28.83 6.28
C GLU A 459 -2.00 28.08 5.18
N ALA A 460 -0.69 27.86 5.38
CA ALA A 460 0.14 27.09 4.45
C ALA A 460 -0.27 25.61 4.47
N CYS A 461 -0.48 25.03 5.66
CA CYS A 461 -0.99 23.67 5.83
C CYS A 461 -2.35 23.49 5.12
N SER A 462 -3.29 24.41 5.35
CA SER A 462 -4.61 24.37 4.71
C SER A 462 -4.50 24.45 3.19
N LEU A 463 -3.59 25.28 2.66
CA LEU A 463 -3.35 25.41 1.23
C LEU A 463 -2.78 24.12 0.62
N LEU A 464 -1.82 23.47 1.27
CA LEU A 464 -1.29 22.17 0.82
C LEU A 464 -2.39 21.10 0.78
N LEU A 465 -3.18 20.97 1.85
CA LEU A 465 -4.30 20.02 1.92
C LEU A 465 -5.38 20.31 0.86
N MET A 466 -5.64 21.60 0.58
CA MET A 466 -6.53 22.01 -0.49
C MET A 466 -6.01 21.58 -1.88
N LEU A 467 -4.72 21.77 -2.16
CA LEU A 467 -4.08 21.33 -3.39
C LEU A 467 -4.17 19.80 -3.55
N VAL A 468 -3.90 19.05 -2.48
CA VAL A 468 -4.09 17.59 -2.45
C VAL A 468 -5.51 17.23 -2.82
N ARG A 469 -6.52 17.84 -2.20
CA ARG A 469 -7.93 17.55 -2.51
C ARG A 469 -8.28 17.87 -3.98
N GLN A 470 -7.89 19.04 -4.48
CA GLN A 470 -8.18 19.48 -5.84
C GLN A 470 -7.54 18.57 -6.91
N GLY A 471 -6.41 17.94 -6.57
CA GLY A 471 -5.71 17.00 -7.44
C GLY A 471 -6.36 15.63 -7.64
N GLU A 472 -7.43 15.29 -6.91
CA GLU A 472 -7.96 13.90 -6.86
C GLU A 472 -8.36 13.34 -8.23
N ALA A 473 -9.09 14.10 -9.05
CA ALA A 473 -9.48 13.65 -10.38
C ALA A 473 -8.25 13.48 -11.30
N ALA A 474 -7.29 14.40 -11.20
CA ALA A 474 -6.10 14.43 -12.05
C ALA A 474 -5.11 13.32 -11.68
N ARG A 475 -4.97 12.98 -10.39
CA ARG A 475 -4.11 11.88 -9.91
C ARG A 475 -4.45 10.55 -10.55
N ARG A 476 -5.73 10.28 -10.80
CA ARG A 476 -6.20 9.03 -11.44
C ARG A 476 -5.77 8.89 -12.90
N MET A 477 -5.31 9.98 -13.51
CA MET A 477 -4.78 10.01 -14.88
C MET A 477 -3.25 9.95 -14.90
N LEU A 478 -2.58 9.97 -13.74
CA LEU A 478 -1.13 9.82 -13.66
C LEU A 478 -0.74 8.33 -13.83
N PRO A 479 0.52 8.05 -14.18
CA PRO A 479 1.01 6.69 -14.30
C PRO A 479 0.80 5.87 -13.02
N THR A 480 0.78 4.54 -13.13
CA THR A 480 0.81 3.71 -11.92
C THR A 480 2.17 3.78 -11.24
N ALA A 481 2.19 3.53 -9.94
CA ALA A 481 3.40 3.60 -9.11
C ALA A 481 3.41 2.40 -8.14
N PRO A 482 4.60 1.94 -7.69
CA PRO A 482 4.66 0.93 -6.65
C PRO A 482 4.28 1.56 -5.30
N ILE A 483 3.52 0.84 -4.48
CA ILE A 483 3.21 1.19 -3.09
C ILE A 483 4.37 0.72 -2.23
N VAL A 484 5.06 1.68 -1.62
CA VAL A 484 6.25 1.44 -0.78
C VAL A 484 6.20 2.22 0.52
N SER A 485 5.16 3.01 0.74
CA SER A 485 4.90 3.77 1.96
C SER A 485 3.75 3.16 2.77
N ALA A 486 3.51 3.69 3.97
CA ALA A 486 2.42 3.25 4.84
C ALA A 486 1.02 3.45 4.25
N ARG A 487 0.87 4.41 3.32
CA ARG A 487 -0.35 4.55 2.53
C ARG A 487 -0.12 5.36 1.27
N SER A 488 -0.46 4.76 0.14
CA SER A 488 -0.45 5.42 -1.17
C SER A 488 -1.71 6.24 -1.45
N PHE A 489 -1.69 7.02 -2.53
CA PHE A 489 -2.88 7.68 -3.05
C PHE A 489 -3.90 6.71 -3.66
N ALA A 490 -3.49 5.51 -4.07
CA ALA A 490 -4.41 4.46 -4.52
C ALA A 490 -5.26 3.93 -3.36
N GLU A 491 -4.62 3.71 -2.20
CA GLU A 491 -5.28 3.25 -0.97
C GLU A 491 -6.08 4.37 -0.27
N ARG A 492 -5.67 5.63 -0.47
CA ARG A 492 -6.32 6.82 0.07
C ARG A 492 -7.09 7.61 -1.01
N ALA A 493 -7.89 6.92 -1.80
CA ALA A 493 -8.73 7.58 -2.80
C ALA A 493 -9.93 8.30 -2.14
N TRP A 494 -10.15 9.57 -2.52
CA TRP A 494 -11.33 10.34 -2.11
C TRP A 494 -12.35 10.44 -3.25
N PRO A 495 -13.63 10.74 -2.97
CA PRO A 495 -14.55 11.13 -4.04
C PRO A 495 -13.99 12.34 -4.81
N TYR A 496 -13.90 12.28 -6.13
CA TYR A 496 -13.36 13.41 -6.91
C TYR A 496 -14.28 14.64 -6.91
N MET A 497 -15.56 14.47 -6.53
CA MET A 497 -16.54 15.55 -6.30
C MET A 497 -16.65 15.94 -4.82
N LEU A 498 -15.64 15.61 -4.00
CA LEU A 498 -15.66 15.90 -2.56
C LEU A 498 -15.68 17.42 -2.31
N ALA A 499 -16.80 17.89 -1.78
CA ALA A 499 -16.97 19.29 -1.35
C ALA A 499 -16.45 19.55 0.07
N TRP A 500 -16.19 18.51 0.85
CA TRP A 500 -15.72 18.62 2.22
C TRP A 500 -14.20 18.90 2.27
N SER A 501 -13.79 19.70 3.25
CA SER A 501 -12.40 19.96 3.58
C SER A 501 -12.23 19.87 5.09
N ASP A 502 -11.13 19.26 5.53
CA ASP A 502 -10.69 19.44 6.90
C ASP A 502 -10.12 20.86 7.04
N LEU A 503 -10.67 21.63 7.97
CA LEU A 503 -10.26 23.00 8.31
C LEU A 503 -9.92 23.12 9.80
N GLY A 504 -9.76 21.97 10.47
CA GLY A 504 -9.59 21.91 11.92
C GLY A 504 -10.87 22.24 12.69
N LEU A 505 -10.81 21.98 13.99
CA LEU A 505 -11.90 22.22 14.92
C LEU A 505 -11.90 23.67 15.43
N ASN A 506 -10.86 24.45 15.15
CA ASN A 506 -10.72 25.84 15.61
C ASN A 506 -10.93 25.97 17.14
N GLY A 507 -10.34 25.05 17.89
CA GLY A 507 -10.45 24.98 19.35
C GLY A 507 -11.77 24.41 19.90
N LYS A 508 -12.67 23.91 19.04
CA LYS A 508 -13.89 23.21 19.47
C LYS A 508 -13.60 21.75 19.80
N GLU A 509 -14.40 21.16 20.67
CA GLU A 509 -14.35 19.73 20.94
C GLU A 509 -14.88 18.92 19.75
N ARG A 510 -14.26 17.76 19.49
CA ARG A 510 -14.69 16.85 18.44
C ARG A 510 -16.04 16.24 18.80
N MET A 511 -17.04 16.52 17.98
CA MET A 511 -18.35 15.88 18.09
C MET A 511 -18.35 14.56 17.32
N THR A 512 -18.76 13.49 17.99
CA THR A 512 -19.01 12.17 17.37
C THR A 512 -20.48 11.80 17.49
N VAL A 513 -20.97 10.94 16.60
CA VAL A 513 -22.34 10.41 16.69
C VAL A 513 -22.59 9.72 18.02
N ASP A 514 -21.61 8.96 18.54
CA ASP A 514 -21.70 8.35 19.88
C ASP A 514 -21.86 9.41 20.97
N SER A 515 -21.01 10.44 20.99
CA SER A 515 -21.11 11.53 21.97
C SER A 515 -22.44 12.28 21.88
N LEU A 516 -22.94 12.50 20.66
CA LEU A 516 -24.21 13.18 20.41
C LEU A 516 -25.38 12.31 20.85
N ALA A 517 -25.38 11.03 20.49
CA ALA A 517 -26.39 10.07 20.92
C ALA A 517 -26.44 9.95 22.44
N ARG A 518 -25.29 9.87 23.12
CA ARG A 518 -25.22 9.87 24.60
C ARG A 518 -25.71 11.18 25.20
N ALA A 519 -25.43 12.32 24.56
CA ALA A 519 -25.92 13.61 25.02
C ALA A 519 -27.44 13.72 24.87
N GLU A 520 -27.99 13.28 23.73
CA GLU A 520 -29.43 13.30 23.47
C GLU A 520 -30.18 12.30 24.37
N VAL A 521 -29.67 11.08 24.58
CA VAL A 521 -30.26 10.12 25.53
C VAL A 521 -30.35 10.73 26.94
N ARG A 522 -29.30 11.43 27.40
CA ARG A 522 -29.32 12.14 28.69
C ARG A 522 -30.35 13.26 28.71
N ARG A 523 -30.40 14.08 27.65
CA ARG A 523 -31.36 15.16 27.48
C ARG A 523 -32.81 14.67 27.51
N PHE A 524 -33.09 13.53 26.88
CA PHE A 524 -34.42 12.92 26.87
C PHE A 524 -34.79 12.29 28.20
N ALA A 525 -33.82 11.80 28.98
CA ALA A 525 -34.05 11.30 30.33
C ALA A 525 -34.43 12.44 31.31
N ASP A 526 -33.94 13.66 31.08
CA ASP A 526 -34.13 14.80 31.96
C ASP A 526 -35.38 15.66 31.65
N SER A 527 -36.20 15.29 30.64
CA SER A 527 -37.41 16.03 30.26
C SER A 527 -38.70 15.24 30.55
N ASP A 528 -39.73 15.90 31.12
CA ASP A 528 -41.11 15.36 31.26
C ASP A 528 -41.79 15.03 29.91
N THR A 529 -41.13 15.32 28.79
CA THR A 529 -41.57 14.98 27.42
C THR A 529 -41.08 13.60 26.97
N GLY A 530 -40.18 12.98 27.74
CA GLY A 530 -39.58 11.68 27.44
C GLY A 530 -40.57 10.52 27.38
N ASP A 531 -41.66 10.54 28.14
CA ASP A 531 -42.67 9.46 28.12
C ASP A 531 -43.53 9.45 26.86
N ARG A 532 -43.89 10.64 26.34
CA ARG A 532 -44.75 10.76 25.17
C ARG A 532 -44.00 10.40 23.88
N MET A 533 -42.74 10.81 23.78
CA MET A 533 -41.90 10.56 22.60
C MET A 533 -41.26 9.15 22.62
N ARG A 534 -41.00 8.55 23.80
CA ARG A 534 -40.75 7.08 23.91
C ARG A 534 -41.91 6.28 23.34
N GLY A 535 -43.15 6.74 23.51
CA GLY A 535 -44.34 6.15 22.88
C GLY A 535 -44.32 6.26 21.36
N GLU A 536 -43.98 7.43 20.81
CA GLU A 536 -43.93 7.67 19.35
C GLU A 536 -42.78 6.92 18.66
N MET A 537 -41.59 6.88 19.26
CA MET A 537 -40.42 6.19 18.71
C MET A 537 -40.57 4.66 18.75
N MET A 538 -41.17 4.14 19.82
CA MET A 538 -41.52 2.71 19.90
C MET A 538 -42.70 2.35 18.98
N GLY A 539 -43.65 3.26 18.76
CA GLY A 539 -44.71 3.08 17.77
C GLY A 539 -44.16 2.96 16.35
N LEU A 540 -43.22 3.84 15.98
CA LEU A 540 -42.50 3.77 14.70
C LEU A 540 -41.67 2.48 14.55
N LEU A 541 -40.97 2.05 15.62
CA LEU A 541 -40.22 0.78 15.62
C LEU A 541 -41.15 -0.44 15.53
N GLY A 542 -42.31 -0.40 16.18
CA GLY A 542 -43.31 -1.46 16.11
C GLY A 542 -43.97 -1.60 14.74
N GLU A 543 -44.30 -0.49 14.07
CA GLU A 543 -44.77 -0.51 12.67
C GLU A 543 -43.73 -1.07 11.71
N LEU A 544 -42.44 -0.73 11.91
CA LEU A 544 -41.34 -1.23 11.08
C LEU A 544 -41.05 -2.72 11.30
N LEU A 545 -41.37 -3.25 12.48
CA LEU A 545 -41.15 -4.65 12.89
C LEU A 545 -42.42 -5.51 12.84
N GLY A 546 -43.58 -4.94 12.48
CA GLY A 546 -44.87 -5.64 12.37
C GLY A 546 -45.49 -6.07 13.71
N ILE A 547 -45.14 -5.41 14.82
CA ILE A 547 -45.60 -5.75 16.18
C ILE A 547 -46.78 -4.86 16.56
N SER A 548 -47.88 -5.46 17.04
CA SER A 548 -49.10 -4.69 17.33
C SER A 548 -48.95 -3.82 18.61
N PRO A 549 -49.71 -2.71 18.73
CA PRO A 549 -49.67 -1.84 19.91
C PRO A 549 -50.00 -2.59 21.22
N GLU A 550 -50.91 -3.56 21.15
CA GLU A 550 -51.33 -4.39 22.30
C GLU A 550 -50.19 -5.33 22.76
N GLN A 551 -49.42 -5.89 21.83
CA GLN A 551 -48.25 -6.73 22.14
C GLN A 551 -47.11 -5.92 22.77
N MET A 552 -46.95 -4.66 22.36
CA MET A 552 -45.99 -3.73 22.98
C MET A 552 -46.41 -3.27 24.38
N GLU A 553 -47.70 -3.18 24.65
CA GLU A 553 -48.22 -2.81 25.96
C GLU A 553 -48.15 -3.98 26.95
N GLU A 554 -48.30 -5.22 26.46
CA GLU A 554 -48.08 -6.43 27.26
C GLU A 554 -46.60 -6.56 27.68
N LEU A 555 -45.65 -6.22 26.79
CA LEU A 555 -44.21 -6.10 27.04
C LEU A 555 -43.85 -5.03 28.10
N ARG A 556 -44.72 -4.03 28.32
CA ARG A 556 -44.54 -2.96 29.32
C ARG A 556 -44.98 -3.35 30.72
N SER A 557 -45.87 -4.34 30.87
CA SER A 557 -46.36 -4.74 32.20
C SER A 557 -45.26 -5.42 33.01
N GLU A 558 -45.21 -5.20 34.33
CA GLU A 558 -44.28 -5.91 35.21
C GLU A 558 -44.43 -7.44 35.08
N ASP A 559 -45.64 -7.91 34.79
CA ASP A 559 -45.95 -9.32 34.51
C ASP A 559 -45.42 -9.78 33.14
N GLY A 560 -45.42 -8.93 32.12
CA GLY A 560 -44.85 -9.21 30.80
C GLY A 560 -43.31 -9.26 30.81
N GLN A 561 -42.67 -8.34 31.52
CA GLN A 561 -41.23 -8.38 31.76
C GLN A 561 -40.82 -9.59 32.61
N ARG A 562 -41.62 -9.96 33.62
CA ARG A 562 -41.44 -11.20 34.38
C ARG A 562 -41.65 -12.45 33.53
N ARG A 563 -42.67 -12.50 32.66
CA ARG A 563 -42.91 -13.65 31.76
C ARG A 563 -41.83 -13.80 30.69
N LEU A 564 -41.20 -12.72 30.24
CA LEU A 564 -40.01 -12.78 29.38
C LEU A 564 -38.78 -13.26 30.13
N HIS A 565 -38.56 -12.79 31.35
CA HIS A 565 -37.45 -13.23 32.19
C HIS A 565 -37.61 -14.70 32.63
N GLU A 566 -38.83 -15.13 32.95
CA GLU A 566 -39.20 -16.51 33.26
C GLU A 566 -39.18 -17.39 32.00
N GLY A 567 -39.63 -16.86 30.86
CA GLY A 567 -39.58 -17.54 29.56
C GLY A 567 -38.16 -17.75 29.05
N MET A 568 -37.27 -16.76 29.23
CA MET A 568 -35.83 -16.89 28.94
C MET A 568 -35.14 -17.87 29.89
N LYS A 569 -35.47 -17.86 31.18
CA LYS A 569 -34.96 -18.88 32.14
C LYS A 569 -35.46 -20.28 31.84
N LYS A 570 -36.71 -20.41 31.38
CA LYS A 570 -37.31 -21.68 31.00
C LYS A 570 -36.73 -22.19 29.68
N PHE A 571 -36.44 -21.28 28.74
CA PHE A 571 -35.73 -21.58 27.50
C PHE A 571 -34.27 -21.96 27.76
N GLU A 572 -33.55 -21.27 28.64
CA GLU A 572 -32.21 -21.67 29.11
C GLU A 572 -32.26 -23.06 29.77
N GLY A 573 -33.26 -23.34 30.62
CA GLY A 573 -33.45 -24.65 31.24
C GLY A 573 -33.77 -25.76 30.23
N GLU A 574 -34.63 -25.50 29.24
CA GLU A 574 -34.96 -26.46 28.18
C GLU A 574 -33.79 -26.71 27.23
N VAL A 575 -32.97 -25.69 26.95
CA VAL A 575 -31.71 -25.81 26.20
C VAL A 575 -30.67 -26.61 26.99
N GLN A 576 -30.58 -26.41 28.31
CA GLN A 576 -29.64 -27.12 29.17
C GLN A 576 -30.05 -28.59 29.41
N ASP A 577 -31.35 -28.88 29.55
CA ASP A 577 -31.90 -30.25 29.56
C ASP A 577 -31.72 -30.97 28.21
N ALA A 578 -31.80 -30.24 27.09
CA ALA A 578 -31.53 -30.78 25.76
C ALA A 578 -30.04 -31.11 25.56
N ILE A 579 -29.14 -30.28 26.13
CA ILE A 579 -27.70 -30.51 26.14
C ILE A 579 -27.34 -31.72 27.05
N GLU A 580 -27.94 -31.85 28.23
CA GLU A 580 -27.70 -33.00 29.12
C GLU A 580 -28.23 -34.32 28.55
N ARG A 581 -29.37 -34.31 27.85
CA ARG A 581 -29.88 -35.50 27.13
C ARG A 581 -29.00 -35.91 25.94
N MET A 582 -28.34 -34.95 25.29
CA MET A 582 -27.35 -35.24 24.25
C MET A 582 -26.01 -35.74 24.83
N MET A 583 -25.63 -35.33 26.05
CA MET A 583 -24.36 -35.73 26.67
C MET A 583 -24.46 -36.98 27.59
N GLY A 584 -25.65 -37.42 27.99
CA GLY A 584 -25.87 -38.59 28.85
C GLY A 584 -26.11 -39.92 28.14
N GLY A 585 -25.94 -39.98 26.82
CA GLY A 585 -26.37 -41.11 25.98
C GLY A 585 -25.26 -41.88 25.28
N GLN A 586 -24.20 -42.31 25.97
CA GLN A 586 -23.42 -43.51 25.61
C GLN A 586 -22.47 -43.91 26.75
N GLY A 587 -23.05 -44.58 27.74
CA GLY A 587 -22.36 -45.45 28.70
C GLY A 587 -23.18 -46.72 28.84
N GLY A 588 -22.99 -47.65 27.90
CA GLY A 588 -23.64 -48.96 27.81
C GLY A 588 -22.97 -49.79 26.73
#